data_AF-A0A7C2KX02-F1
#
_entry.id   AF-A0A7C2KX02-F1
#
_cell.length_a   1.000
_cell.length_b   1.000
_cell.length_c   1.000
_cell.angle_alpha   90.00
_cell.angle_beta   90.00
_cell.angle_gamma   90.00
#
_symmetry.space_group_name_H-M   'P 1'
#
loop_
_entity.id
_entity.type
_entity.pdbx_description
1 polymer ?
#
loop_
_entity_poly.entity_id
_entity_poly.type
_entity_poly.pdbx_seq_one_letter_code
_entity_poly.pdbx_strand_id
1 'polypeptide(L)'
;MVRALLSLVLPGVAASVAGAQQTLHWNNRVEQAVAEAKQTRKPLMFYVLSSEGDRADDMEDAQRRAFAHPRVVEVARRFIPVQMSRSAHRDQLRRWRLPEKINQEVVFATPERELIDPQSPTLAASGVADPQVFIQKMVLVFRKYRDDLYRTELRAELTAENAAAKDIRDVLKIVKEFLILSADQDVAKLLENEKLDSGLRKQVYEVLAELSTKPAVEALLARAARDKEAAAALAQCTPAAAENLLEHLGGEDFNRHLLAYKTVTKVCKVPDTKPDRFWEGKNERLKTEEINRVREAVRQTAARWRERYGDYR
;
A
#
# COMPACT_ATOMS: atom_id res chain seq x y z
N MET A 1 47.97 -25.85 40.27
CA MET A 1 47.58 -24.41 40.20
C MET A 1 46.45 -24.28 39.20
N VAL A 2 45.23 -24.15 39.72
CA VAL A 2 43.95 -24.17 39.00
C VAL A 2 43.65 -22.78 38.43
N ARG A 3 43.46 -22.66 37.12
CA ARG A 3 43.05 -21.40 36.45
C ARG A 3 41.52 -21.34 36.41
N ALA A 4 40.97 -20.31 37.06
CA ALA A 4 39.55 -20.06 37.23
C ALA A 4 38.87 -19.57 35.92
N LEU A 5 37.72 -20.17 35.63
CA LEU A 5 36.74 -19.74 34.62
C LEU A 5 36.02 -18.47 35.10
N LEU A 6 36.11 -17.38 34.33
CA LEU A 6 35.32 -16.17 34.54
C LEU A 6 34.06 -16.26 33.65
N SER A 7 32.94 -16.67 34.22
CA SER A 7 31.63 -16.62 33.57
C SER A 7 31.09 -15.19 33.62
N LEU A 8 31.02 -14.54 32.45
CA LEU A 8 30.41 -13.23 32.28
C LEU A 8 28.89 -13.42 32.10
N VAL A 9 28.10 -13.12 33.12
CA VAL A 9 26.63 -13.06 33.04
C VAL A 9 26.22 -11.66 32.63
N LEU A 10 25.69 -11.51 31.42
CA LEU A 10 25.05 -10.27 30.94
C LEU A 10 23.59 -10.21 31.44
N PRO A 11 23.18 -9.17 32.18
CA PRO A 11 21.76 -8.97 32.51
C PRO A 11 21.02 -8.45 31.27
N GLY A 12 20.06 -9.24 30.79
CA GLY A 12 19.16 -8.88 29.71
C GLY A 12 18.21 -7.77 30.13
N VAL A 13 18.35 -6.60 29.52
CA VAL A 13 17.34 -5.54 29.56
C VAL A 13 16.23 -5.93 28.59
N ALA A 14 15.21 -6.62 29.09
CA ALA A 14 13.95 -6.76 28.39
C ALA A 14 13.27 -5.38 28.37
N ALA A 15 13.45 -4.65 27.27
CA ALA A 15 12.68 -3.44 27.01
C ALA A 15 11.23 -3.84 26.80
N SER A 16 10.41 -3.72 27.86
CA SER A 16 8.96 -3.75 27.77
C SER A 16 8.52 -2.61 26.86
N VAL A 17 8.34 -2.88 25.58
CA VAL A 17 7.65 -1.97 24.67
C VAL A 17 6.20 -1.96 25.15
N ALA A 18 5.88 -1.03 26.04
CA ALA A 18 4.51 -0.69 26.37
C ALA A 18 3.87 -0.20 25.06
N GLY A 19 3.20 -1.11 24.37
CA GLY A 19 2.45 -0.81 23.15
C GLY A 19 1.31 0.12 23.53
N ALA A 20 1.55 1.43 23.48
CA ALA A 20 0.50 2.42 23.55
C ALA A 20 -0.57 1.99 22.53
N GLN A 21 -1.77 1.68 23.03
CA GLN A 21 -2.90 1.30 22.18
C GLN A 21 -3.14 2.46 21.21
N GLN A 22 -2.71 2.29 19.96
CA GLN A 22 -2.97 3.27 18.93
C GLN A 22 -4.47 3.20 18.65
N THR A 23 -5.21 4.20 19.08
CA THR A 23 -6.62 4.36 18.73
C THR A 23 -6.74 5.39 17.61
N LEU A 24 -7.78 5.28 16.80
CA LEU A 24 -8.06 6.28 15.78
C LEU A 24 -8.32 7.66 16.42
N HIS A 25 -7.53 8.66 16.03
CA HIS A 25 -7.67 10.03 16.50
C HIS A 25 -8.64 10.80 15.62
N TRP A 26 -9.84 11.06 16.15
CA TRP A 26 -10.86 11.81 15.44
C TRP A 26 -10.69 13.32 15.66
N ASN A 27 -10.63 14.09 14.57
CA ASN A 27 -10.57 15.55 14.65
C ASN A 27 -11.99 16.14 14.80
N ASN A 28 -12.22 16.98 15.80
CA ASN A 28 -13.49 17.69 16.01
C ASN A 28 -13.53 19.09 15.37
N ARG A 29 -12.41 19.57 14.81
CA ARG A 29 -12.30 20.84 14.09
C ARG A 29 -12.43 20.59 12.59
N VAL A 30 -13.66 20.50 12.12
CA VAL A 30 -13.99 20.15 10.72
C VAL A 30 -13.20 20.98 9.71
N GLU A 31 -13.18 22.32 9.83
CA GLU A 31 -12.50 23.18 8.84
C GLU A 31 -10.97 22.99 8.84
N GLN A 32 -10.36 22.71 10.00
CA GLN A 32 -8.93 22.41 10.10
C GLN A 32 -8.61 21.08 9.40
N ALA A 33 -9.42 20.05 9.65
CA ALA A 33 -9.27 18.76 9.01
C ALA A 33 -9.44 18.84 7.48
N VAL A 34 -10.37 19.69 7.01
CA VAL A 34 -10.59 19.91 5.57
C VAL A 34 -9.40 20.64 4.94
N ALA A 35 -8.82 21.62 5.64
CA ALA A 35 -7.60 22.27 5.17
C ALA A 35 -6.43 21.29 5.07
N GLU A 36 -6.25 20.43 6.07
CA GLU A 36 -5.25 19.36 6.07
C GLU A 36 -5.49 18.35 4.93
N ALA A 37 -6.74 17.94 4.71
CA ALA A 37 -7.13 17.04 3.63
C ALA A 37 -6.78 17.64 2.26
N LYS A 38 -7.01 18.94 2.05
CA LYS A 38 -6.63 19.63 0.82
C LYS A 38 -5.12 19.72 0.64
N GLN A 39 -4.39 20.02 1.72
CA GLN A 39 -2.92 20.11 1.67
C GLN A 39 -2.26 18.77 1.37
N THR A 40 -2.78 17.70 1.97
CA THR A 40 -2.23 16.33 1.85
C THR A 40 -2.88 15.52 0.74
N ARG A 41 -3.93 16.05 0.09
CA ARG A 41 -4.79 15.36 -0.88
C ARG A 41 -5.39 14.07 -0.34
N LYS A 42 -5.55 13.94 0.98
CA LYS A 42 -6.15 12.74 1.59
C LYS A 42 -7.66 12.87 1.65
N PRO A 43 -8.40 11.79 1.37
CA PRO A 43 -9.85 11.79 1.55
C PRO A 43 -10.22 11.96 3.03
N LEU A 44 -11.40 12.51 3.28
CA LEU A 44 -11.98 12.68 4.60
C LEU A 44 -12.81 11.45 4.98
N MET A 45 -12.75 11.07 6.25
CA MET A 45 -13.59 10.04 6.84
C MET A 45 -14.36 10.64 8.01
N PHE A 46 -15.65 10.90 7.81
CA PHE A 46 -16.55 11.50 8.78
C PHE A 46 -17.22 10.42 9.62
N TYR A 47 -17.03 10.44 10.93
CA TYR A 47 -17.84 9.67 11.88
C TYR A 47 -18.89 10.59 12.52
N VAL A 48 -20.16 10.32 12.24
CA VAL A 48 -21.27 11.19 12.63
C VAL A 48 -22.02 10.61 13.82
N LEU A 49 -21.88 11.27 14.96
CA LEU A 49 -22.52 10.91 16.23
C LEU A 49 -23.96 11.41 16.32
N SER A 50 -24.83 10.61 16.94
CA SER A 50 -26.15 11.04 17.42
C SER A 50 -26.07 12.04 18.58
N SER A 51 -27.23 12.67 18.81
CA SER A 51 -27.63 13.25 20.10
C SER A 51 -27.41 12.25 21.23
N GLU A 52 -26.95 12.73 22.39
CA GLU A 52 -26.59 11.88 23.54
C GLU A 52 -27.71 10.95 24.03
N GLY A 53 -28.98 11.28 23.76
CA GLY A 53 -30.14 10.46 24.16
C GLY A 53 -30.48 9.27 23.23
N ASP A 54 -29.88 9.17 22.04
CA ASP A 54 -30.24 8.15 21.04
C ASP A 54 -29.18 7.04 20.88
N ARG A 55 -28.23 6.93 21.82
CA ARG A 55 -27.11 5.97 21.76
C ARG A 55 -27.44 4.71 22.54
N ALA A 56 -27.33 3.56 21.89
CA ALA A 56 -27.29 2.29 22.58
C ALA A 56 -25.85 2.02 23.03
N ASP A 57 -25.63 1.85 24.34
CA ASP A 57 -24.30 1.68 24.95
C ASP A 57 -23.51 0.54 24.29
N ASP A 58 -24.16 -0.58 24.00
CA ASP A 58 -23.53 -1.76 23.37
C ASP A 58 -22.92 -1.46 21.98
N MET A 59 -23.59 -0.60 21.20
CA MET A 59 -23.12 -0.25 19.86
C MET A 59 -21.92 0.69 19.93
N GLU A 60 -21.93 1.65 20.85
CA GLU A 60 -20.81 2.57 21.05
C GLU A 60 -19.56 1.80 21.48
N ASP A 61 -19.69 0.85 22.40
CA ASP A 61 -18.58 0.00 22.84
C ASP A 61 -18.03 -0.87 21.71
N ALA A 62 -18.91 -1.45 20.89
CA ALA A 62 -18.50 -2.24 19.73
C ALA A 62 -17.71 -1.39 18.71
N GLN A 63 -18.17 -0.17 18.42
CA GLN A 63 -17.46 0.76 17.54
C GLN A 63 -16.13 1.24 18.12
N ARG A 64 -16.07 1.53 19.43
CA ARG A 64 -14.81 1.87 20.11
C ARG A 64 -13.79 0.73 19.99
N ARG A 65 -14.21 -0.53 20.16
CA ARG A 65 -13.36 -1.71 19.92
C ARG A 65 -12.88 -1.77 18.46
N ALA A 66 -13.76 -1.51 17.50
CA ALA A 66 -13.37 -1.46 16.09
C ALA A 66 -12.36 -0.36 15.79
N PHE A 67 -12.51 0.84 16.35
CA PHE A 67 -11.58 1.96 16.17
C PHE A 67 -10.20 1.73 16.82
N ALA A 68 -10.12 0.86 17.82
CA ALA A 68 -8.86 0.42 18.43
C ALA A 68 -8.24 -0.80 17.72
N HIS A 69 -8.94 -1.41 16.76
CA HIS A 69 -8.43 -2.57 16.05
C HIS A 69 -7.19 -2.17 15.21
N PRO A 70 -6.02 -2.82 15.37
CA PRO A 70 -4.77 -2.37 14.75
C PRO A 70 -4.85 -2.21 13.23
N ARG A 71 -5.57 -3.12 12.56
CA ARG A 71 -5.75 -3.05 11.10
C ARG A 71 -6.68 -1.90 10.68
N VAL A 72 -7.67 -1.53 11.49
CA VAL A 72 -8.55 -0.37 11.21
C VAL A 72 -7.72 0.90 11.30
N VAL A 73 -6.90 1.04 12.35
CA VAL A 73 -6.01 2.19 12.55
C VAL A 73 -5.02 2.34 11.41
N GLU A 74 -4.41 1.24 10.97
CA GLU A 74 -3.48 1.25 9.85
C GLU A 74 -4.15 1.70 8.54
N VAL A 75 -5.36 1.22 8.26
CA VAL A 75 -6.13 1.64 7.08
C VAL A 75 -6.52 3.12 7.17
N ALA A 76 -7.00 3.54 8.34
CA ALA A 76 -7.47 4.90 8.60
C ALA A 76 -6.41 5.99 8.38
N ARG A 77 -5.10 5.68 8.45
CA ARG A 77 -4.01 6.63 8.15
C ARG A 77 -4.02 7.20 6.72
N ARG A 78 -4.77 6.54 5.82
CA ARG A 78 -4.99 6.98 4.44
C ARG A 78 -6.05 8.07 4.32
N PHE A 79 -6.77 8.33 5.41
CA PHE A 79 -7.83 9.33 5.51
C PHE A 79 -7.45 10.41 6.52
N ILE A 80 -8.15 11.53 6.46
CA ILE A 80 -8.23 12.49 7.56
C ILE A 80 -9.51 12.18 8.37
N PRO A 81 -9.42 11.60 9.57
CA PRO A 81 -10.59 11.25 10.36
C PRO A 81 -11.21 12.48 11.02
N VAL A 82 -12.51 12.65 10.85
CA VAL A 82 -13.27 13.78 11.38
C VAL A 82 -14.48 13.25 12.15
N GLN A 83 -14.66 13.72 13.37
CA GLN A 83 -15.86 13.42 14.14
C GLN A 83 -16.79 14.62 14.13
N MET A 84 -18.06 14.35 13.81
CA MET A 84 -19.12 15.36 13.79
C MET A 84 -20.24 14.91 14.71
N SER A 85 -20.78 15.84 15.48
CA SER A 85 -22.03 15.65 16.23
C SER A 85 -23.18 16.32 15.50
N ARG A 86 -24.33 15.63 15.38
CA ARG A 86 -25.55 16.18 14.76
C ARG A 86 -26.02 17.49 15.41
N SER A 87 -25.89 17.61 16.73
CA SER A 87 -26.33 18.80 17.46
C SER A 87 -25.40 19.98 17.23
N ALA A 88 -24.08 19.74 17.22
CA ALA A 88 -23.08 20.80 17.12
C ALA A 88 -22.70 21.18 15.67
N HIS A 89 -22.92 20.30 14.70
CA HIS A 89 -22.40 20.47 13.33
C HIS A 89 -23.48 20.42 12.24
N ARG A 90 -24.72 20.84 12.56
CA ARG A 90 -25.86 20.74 11.64
C ARG A 90 -25.62 21.42 10.29
N ASP A 91 -25.04 22.61 10.30
CA ASP A 91 -24.76 23.37 9.07
C ASP A 91 -23.66 22.72 8.23
N GLN A 92 -22.64 22.16 8.89
CA GLN A 92 -21.59 21.42 8.22
C GLN A 92 -22.15 20.12 7.60
N LEU A 93 -22.99 19.35 8.32
CA LEU A 93 -23.61 18.14 7.76
C LEU A 93 -24.38 18.45 6.46
N ARG A 94 -25.16 19.54 6.45
CA ARG A 94 -25.85 20.02 5.23
C ARG A 94 -24.89 20.41 4.13
N ARG A 95 -23.84 21.17 4.46
CA ARG A 95 -22.81 21.62 3.52
C ARG A 95 -22.10 20.46 2.83
N TRP A 96 -21.88 19.37 3.55
CA TRP A 96 -21.26 18.13 3.04
C TRP A 96 -22.27 17.15 2.43
N ARG A 97 -23.56 17.54 2.34
CA ARG A 97 -24.65 16.69 1.85
C ARG A 97 -24.76 15.36 2.59
N LEU A 98 -24.38 15.35 3.86
CA LEU A 98 -24.46 14.18 4.73
C LEU A 98 -25.90 14.04 5.22
N PRO A 99 -26.53 12.85 5.12
CA PRO A 99 -27.91 12.68 5.56
C PRO A 99 -28.13 13.11 7.01
N GLU A 100 -29.14 13.95 7.24
CA GLU A 100 -29.43 14.52 8.58
C GLU A 100 -29.83 13.45 9.61
N LYS A 101 -30.22 12.25 9.15
CA LYS A 101 -30.63 11.09 9.97
C LYS A 101 -29.50 10.11 10.26
N ILE A 102 -28.27 10.35 9.79
CA ILE A 102 -27.13 9.50 10.08
C ILE A 102 -26.95 9.39 11.61
N ASN A 103 -26.83 8.17 12.13
CA ASN A 103 -26.54 7.92 13.54
C ASN A 103 -25.42 6.89 13.68
N GLN A 104 -24.29 7.30 14.24
CA GLN A 104 -23.11 6.44 14.46
C GLN A 104 -22.60 5.79 13.17
N GLU A 105 -22.75 6.47 12.03
CA GLU A 105 -22.28 5.97 10.73
C GLU A 105 -21.00 6.69 10.29
N VAL A 106 -20.29 6.06 9.36
CA VAL A 106 -19.10 6.64 8.73
C VAL A 106 -19.40 7.00 7.27
N VAL A 107 -18.98 8.19 6.85
CA VAL A 107 -19.08 8.68 5.46
C VAL A 107 -17.71 9.10 4.94
N PHE A 108 -17.48 8.90 3.65
CA PHE A 108 -16.22 9.22 3.00
C PHE A 108 -16.40 10.26 1.89
N ALA A 109 -15.53 11.26 1.88
CA ALA A 109 -15.60 12.35 0.91
C ALA A 109 -14.22 12.81 0.44
N THR A 110 -14.16 13.42 -0.74
CA THR A 110 -12.99 14.12 -1.24
C THR A 110 -12.77 15.44 -0.47
N PRO A 111 -11.55 16.00 -0.51
CA PRO A 111 -11.30 17.35 0.02
C PRO A 111 -12.18 18.45 -0.62
N GLU A 112 -12.71 18.19 -1.82
CA GLU A 112 -13.56 19.07 -2.62
C GLU A 112 -15.05 18.96 -2.26
N ARG A 113 -15.41 18.14 -1.27
CA ARG A 113 -16.79 17.92 -0.77
C ARG A 113 -17.65 17.00 -1.63
N GLU A 114 -17.03 16.11 -2.39
CA GLU A 114 -17.74 15.10 -3.17
C GLU A 114 -17.73 13.77 -2.42
N LEU A 115 -18.85 13.05 -2.42
CA LEU A 115 -18.91 11.72 -1.82
C LEU A 115 -18.18 10.73 -2.74
N ILE A 116 -17.23 9.98 -2.19
CA ILE A 116 -16.39 9.07 -2.98
C ILE A 116 -17.21 7.89 -3.51
N ASP A 117 -18.17 7.42 -2.73
CA ASP A 117 -19.10 6.35 -3.12
C ASP A 117 -20.55 6.83 -3.09
N PRO A 118 -21.05 7.53 -4.13
CA PRO A 118 -22.41 8.07 -4.12
C PRO A 118 -23.50 7.00 -4.05
N GLN A 119 -23.21 5.75 -4.45
CA GLN A 119 -24.17 4.64 -4.43
C GLN A 119 -24.30 4.02 -3.03
N SER A 120 -23.21 4.00 -2.27
CA SER A 120 -23.18 3.56 -0.88
C SER A 120 -22.37 4.58 -0.05
N PRO A 121 -22.93 5.77 0.20
CA PRO A 121 -22.18 6.89 0.78
C PRO A 121 -21.88 6.68 2.26
N THR A 122 -22.71 5.89 2.96
CA THR A 122 -22.58 5.64 4.39
C THR A 122 -22.24 4.18 4.66
N LEU A 123 -21.47 3.96 5.73
CA LEU A 123 -21.35 2.69 6.40
C LEU A 123 -22.17 2.75 7.69
N ALA A 124 -23.27 1.99 7.73
CA ALA A 124 -24.19 1.95 8.86
C ALA A 124 -23.48 1.56 10.17
N ALA A 125 -24.07 1.92 11.31
CA ALA A 125 -23.46 1.73 12.63
C ALA A 125 -22.96 0.30 12.91
N SER A 126 -23.73 -0.72 12.51
CA SER A 126 -23.35 -2.13 12.64
C SER A 126 -22.13 -2.50 11.79
N GLY A 127 -22.00 -1.92 10.59
CA GLY A 127 -20.83 -2.11 9.74
C GLY A 127 -19.58 -1.41 10.26
N VAL A 128 -19.75 -0.27 10.96
CA VAL A 128 -18.66 0.42 11.66
C VAL A 128 -18.20 -0.38 12.90
N ALA A 129 -19.13 -1.05 13.57
CA ALA A 129 -18.86 -1.89 14.74
C ALA A 129 -18.12 -3.19 14.43
N ASP A 130 -18.19 -3.68 13.19
CA ASP A 130 -17.41 -4.83 12.71
C ASP A 130 -16.08 -4.36 12.08
N PRO A 131 -14.91 -4.70 12.67
CA PRO A 131 -13.63 -4.27 12.14
C PRO A 131 -13.35 -4.73 10.70
N GLN A 132 -13.79 -5.94 10.32
CA GLN A 132 -13.53 -6.47 8.98
C GLN A 132 -14.36 -5.76 7.93
N VAL A 133 -15.66 -5.57 8.20
CA VAL A 133 -16.56 -4.82 7.29
C VAL A 133 -16.05 -3.39 7.15
N PHE A 134 -15.61 -2.76 8.25
CA PHE A 134 -15.09 -1.40 8.21
C PHE A 134 -13.79 -1.29 7.40
N ILE A 135 -12.85 -2.23 7.58
CA ILE A 135 -11.61 -2.32 6.77
C ILE A 135 -11.96 -2.45 5.28
N GLN A 136 -12.82 -3.40 4.93
CA GLN A 136 -13.19 -3.65 3.53
C GLN A 136 -13.81 -2.40 2.88
N LYS A 137 -14.69 -1.69 3.59
CA LYS A 137 -15.28 -0.45 3.08
C LYS A 137 -14.23 0.64 2.89
N MET A 138 -13.34 0.87 3.88
CA MET A 138 -12.27 1.87 3.76
C MET A 138 -11.33 1.57 2.58
N VAL A 139 -10.95 0.30 2.40
CA VAL A 139 -10.10 -0.14 1.28
C VAL A 139 -10.78 0.13 -0.06
N LEU A 140 -12.05 -0.27 -0.21
CA LEU A 140 -12.81 -0.06 -1.43
C LEU A 140 -12.95 1.43 -1.78
N VAL A 141 -13.29 2.24 -0.78
CA VAL A 141 -13.41 3.70 -0.93
C VAL A 141 -12.07 4.33 -1.31
N PHE A 142 -10.99 3.97 -0.62
CA PHE A 142 -9.67 4.54 -0.90
C PHE A 142 -9.19 4.15 -2.30
N ARG A 143 -9.43 2.90 -2.72
CA ARG A 143 -9.14 2.44 -4.08
C ARG A 143 -9.90 3.25 -5.12
N LYS A 144 -11.19 3.48 -4.90
CA LYS A 144 -11.98 4.31 -5.81
C LYS A 144 -11.45 5.74 -5.87
N TYR A 145 -11.17 6.35 -4.71
CA TYR A 145 -10.60 7.69 -4.61
C TYR A 145 -9.31 7.84 -5.43
N ARG A 146 -8.34 6.93 -5.26
CA ARG A 146 -7.06 7.00 -5.97
C ARG A 146 -7.21 6.75 -7.48
N ASP A 147 -8.11 5.87 -7.89
CA ASP A 147 -8.37 5.58 -9.31
C ASP A 147 -9.04 6.77 -10.00
N ASP A 148 -9.95 7.46 -9.29
CA ASP A 148 -10.58 8.68 -9.77
C ASP A 148 -9.55 9.83 -9.83
N LEU A 149 -8.77 10.06 -8.76
CA LEU A 149 -7.68 11.05 -8.72
C LEU A 149 -6.71 10.87 -9.89
N TYR A 150 -6.30 9.62 -10.17
CA TYR A 150 -5.45 9.32 -11.30
C TYR A 150 -6.08 9.71 -12.63
N ARG A 151 -7.33 9.26 -12.85
CA ARG A 151 -8.04 9.45 -14.10
C ARG A 151 -8.31 10.93 -14.40
N THR A 152 -8.64 11.72 -13.38
CA THR A 152 -9.09 13.11 -13.57
C THR A 152 -7.95 14.12 -13.54
N GLU A 153 -6.92 13.90 -12.70
CA GLU A 153 -5.89 14.92 -12.45
C GLU A 153 -4.51 14.50 -12.95
N LEU A 154 -4.09 13.25 -12.72
CA LEU A 154 -2.67 12.88 -12.86
C LEU A 154 -2.30 12.32 -14.23
N ARG A 155 -3.24 11.60 -14.88
CA ARG A 155 -2.95 10.85 -16.11
C ARG A 155 -2.52 11.74 -17.28
N ALA A 156 -3.11 12.92 -17.41
CA ALA A 156 -2.79 13.84 -18.49
C ALA A 156 -1.31 14.25 -18.45
N GLU A 157 -0.77 14.52 -17.26
CA GLU A 157 0.63 14.91 -17.07
C GLU A 157 1.61 13.76 -17.36
N LEU A 158 1.26 12.51 -17.03
CA LEU A 158 2.11 11.35 -17.34
C LEU A 158 2.13 10.97 -18.81
N THR A 159 1.04 11.23 -19.54
CA THR A 159 0.87 10.80 -20.93
C THR A 159 1.16 11.91 -21.95
N ALA A 160 1.35 13.15 -21.50
CA ALA A 160 1.67 14.26 -22.38
C ALA A 160 3.08 14.11 -22.97
N GLU A 161 3.18 14.19 -24.30
CA GLU A 161 4.42 13.99 -25.06
C GLU A 161 5.54 14.95 -24.63
N ASN A 162 5.18 16.16 -24.21
CA ASN A 162 6.10 17.22 -23.81
C ASN A 162 5.90 17.64 -22.34
N ALA A 163 5.47 16.73 -21.47
CA ALA A 163 5.37 17.02 -20.04
C ALA A 163 6.71 17.47 -19.46
N ALA A 164 6.70 18.53 -18.63
CA ALA A 164 7.92 18.98 -18.00
C ALA A 164 8.37 17.95 -16.96
N ALA A 165 9.69 17.72 -16.87
CA ALA A 165 10.25 16.74 -15.94
C ALA A 165 9.82 16.97 -14.49
N LYS A 166 9.64 18.24 -14.09
CA LYS A 166 9.14 18.60 -12.75
C LYS A 166 7.74 18.06 -12.51
N ASP A 167 6.83 18.27 -13.45
CA ASP A 167 5.42 17.85 -13.32
C ASP A 167 5.34 16.33 -13.23
N ILE A 168 6.10 15.60 -14.07
CA ILE A 168 6.22 14.14 -13.97
C ILE A 168 6.71 13.71 -12.58
N ARG A 169 7.73 14.36 -12.01
CA ARG A 169 8.23 14.00 -10.66
C ARG A 169 7.16 14.23 -9.58
N ASP A 170 6.40 15.33 -9.69
CA ASP A 170 5.34 15.66 -8.75
C ASP A 170 4.22 14.62 -8.82
N VAL A 171 3.83 14.19 -10.03
CA VAL A 171 2.86 13.09 -10.21
C VAL A 171 3.40 11.78 -9.67
N LEU A 172 4.64 11.41 -9.98
CA LEU A 172 5.25 10.16 -9.49
C LEU A 172 5.29 10.11 -7.96
N LYS A 173 5.51 11.26 -7.30
CA LYS A 173 5.43 11.36 -5.84
C LYS A 173 4.03 11.02 -5.33
N ILE A 174 2.99 11.57 -5.97
CA ILE A 174 1.58 11.30 -5.59
C ILE A 174 1.23 9.83 -5.87
N VAL A 175 1.61 9.29 -7.04
CA VAL A 175 1.40 7.88 -7.40
C VAL A 175 2.03 6.95 -6.36
N LYS A 176 3.24 7.26 -5.90
CA LYS A 176 3.92 6.51 -4.83
C LYS A 176 3.23 6.66 -3.48
N GLU A 177 2.89 7.88 -3.08
CA GLU A 177 2.27 8.17 -1.78
C GLU A 177 0.90 7.50 -1.63
N PHE A 178 0.09 7.51 -2.69
CA PHE A 178 -1.25 6.91 -2.71
C PHE A 178 -1.28 5.47 -3.24
N LEU A 179 -0.12 4.95 -3.64
CA LEU A 179 0.04 3.62 -4.24
C LEU A 179 -1.00 3.37 -5.35
N ILE A 180 -1.01 4.25 -6.36
CA ILE A 180 -1.99 4.24 -7.45
C ILE A 180 -1.63 3.14 -8.46
N LEU A 181 -2.14 1.93 -8.23
CA LEU A 181 -1.82 0.77 -9.07
C LEU A 181 -2.25 0.94 -10.53
N SER A 182 -3.33 1.67 -10.80
CA SER A 182 -3.85 1.95 -12.14
C SER A 182 -2.92 2.84 -13.00
N ALA A 183 -1.90 3.45 -12.41
CA ALA A 183 -0.90 4.24 -13.13
C ALA A 183 0.26 3.42 -13.70
N ASP A 184 0.35 2.12 -13.38
CA ASP A 184 1.53 1.29 -13.63
C ASP A 184 1.98 1.25 -15.10
N GLN A 185 1.04 1.10 -16.04
CA GLN A 185 1.34 1.05 -17.47
C GLN A 185 1.87 2.40 -17.99
N ASP A 186 1.25 3.49 -17.58
CA ASP A 186 1.65 4.82 -18.07
C ASP A 186 2.98 5.25 -17.42
N VAL A 187 3.24 4.89 -16.16
CA VAL A 187 4.55 5.05 -15.52
C VAL A 187 5.62 4.19 -16.21
N ALA A 188 5.29 2.95 -16.60
CA ALA A 188 6.21 2.08 -17.33
C ALA A 188 6.59 2.65 -18.71
N LYS A 189 5.62 3.22 -19.44
CA LYS A 189 5.86 3.87 -20.75
C LYS A 189 6.83 5.04 -20.67
N LEU A 190 6.95 5.74 -19.54
CA LEU A 190 7.95 6.81 -19.39
C LEU A 190 9.38 6.32 -19.66
N LEU A 191 9.66 5.03 -19.41
CA LEU A 191 10.97 4.45 -19.67
C LEU A 191 11.29 4.30 -21.17
N GLU A 192 10.28 4.33 -22.04
CA GLU A 192 10.46 4.32 -23.50
C GLU A 192 11.07 5.63 -23.99
N ASN A 193 10.93 6.73 -23.23
CA ASN A 193 11.58 7.98 -23.54
C ASN A 193 13.09 7.94 -23.22
N GLU A 194 13.90 7.79 -24.26
CA GLU A 194 15.37 7.75 -24.12
C GLU A 194 15.96 9.04 -23.54
N LYS A 195 15.26 10.18 -23.73
CA LYS A 195 15.69 11.51 -23.25
C LYS A 195 15.36 11.76 -21.77
N LEU A 196 14.75 10.79 -21.09
CA LEU A 196 14.45 10.91 -19.66
C LEU A 196 15.74 11.12 -18.86
N ASP A 197 15.79 12.17 -18.03
CA ASP A 197 16.94 12.44 -17.19
C ASP A 197 17.18 11.28 -16.19
N SER A 198 18.43 11.04 -15.81
CA SER A 198 18.79 9.89 -14.97
C SER A 198 18.12 9.93 -13.59
N GLY A 199 17.94 11.11 -13.00
CA GLY A 199 17.26 11.28 -11.71
C GLY A 199 15.79 10.91 -11.79
N LEU A 200 15.10 11.38 -12.83
CA LEU A 200 13.71 11.04 -13.09
C LEU A 200 13.54 9.55 -13.44
N ARG A 201 14.45 8.97 -14.23
CA ARG A 201 14.45 7.53 -14.54
C ARG A 201 14.56 6.67 -13.29
N LYS A 202 15.47 7.03 -12.39
CA LYS A 202 15.61 6.36 -11.08
C LYS A 202 14.30 6.45 -10.28
N GLN A 203 13.67 7.63 -10.25
CA GLN A 203 12.38 7.80 -9.57
C GLN A 203 11.29 6.93 -10.20
N VAL A 204 11.23 6.83 -11.54
CA VAL A 204 10.31 5.90 -12.23
C VAL A 204 10.56 4.46 -11.78
N TYR A 205 11.82 4.01 -11.71
CA TYR A 205 12.13 2.67 -11.22
C TYR A 205 11.69 2.45 -9.78
N GLU A 206 11.91 3.41 -8.90
CA GLU A 206 11.44 3.35 -7.50
C GLU A 206 9.91 3.25 -7.44
N VAL A 207 9.18 4.04 -8.23
CA VAL A 207 7.70 3.97 -8.26
C VAL A 207 7.23 2.62 -8.78
N LEU A 208 7.80 2.11 -9.88
CA LEU A 208 7.44 0.79 -10.41
C LEU A 208 7.72 -0.32 -9.39
N ALA A 209 8.83 -0.22 -8.68
CA ALA A 209 9.18 -1.16 -7.61
C ALA A 209 8.14 -1.14 -6.48
N GLU A 210 7.68 0.04 -6.05
CA GLU A 210 6.64 0.19 -5.01
C GLU A 210 5.26 -0.27 -5.47
N LEU A 211 4.87 0.01 -6.73
CA LEU A 211 3.61 -0.47 -7.31
C LEU A 211 3.59 -2.00 -7.39
N SER A 212 4.74 -2.61 -7.72
CA SER A 212 4.96 -4.06 -7.91
C SER A 212 3.78 -4.82 -8.54
N THR A 213 3.16 -4.22 -9.54
CA THR A 213 2.18 -4.88 -10.41
C THR A 213 2.89 -5.67 -11.50
N LYS A 214 2.17 -6.52 -12.24
CA LYS A 214 2.77 -7.28 -13.36
C LYS A 214 3.41 -6.34 -14.40
N PRO A 215 2.73 -5.30 -14.93
CA PRO A 215 3.35 -4.36 -15.87
C PRO A 215 4.62 -3.70 -15.32
N ALA A 216 4.60 -3.31 -14.04
CA ALA A 216 5.74 -2.64 -13.42
C ALA A 216 6.96 -3.58 -13.28
N VAL A 217 6.73 -4.82 -12.86
CA VAL A 217 7.77 -5.85 -12.76
C VAL A 217 8.36 -6.20 -14.12
N GLU A 218 7.52 -6.36 -15.15
CA GLU A 218 7.98 -6.64 -16.52
C GLU A 218 8.83 -5.50 -17.08
N ALA A 219 8.41 -4.24 -16.87
CA ALA A 219 9.16 -3.07 -17.32
C ALA A 219 10.54 -2.98 -16.64
N LEU A 220 10.60 -3.24 -15.33
CA LEU A 220 11.87 -3.30 -14.58
C LEU A 220 12.76 -4.45 -15.06
N LEU A 221 12.20 -5.65 -15.23
CA LEU A 221 12.93 -6.83 -15.70
C LEU A 221 13.54 -6.60 -17.10
N ALA A 222 12.78 -6.01 -18.02
CA ALA A 222 13.26 -5.70 -19.37
C ALA A 222 14.47 -4.75 -19.37
N ARG A 223 14.56 -3.83 -18.41
CA ARG A 223 15.67 -2.86 -18.30
C ARG A 223 16.84 -3.37 -17.48
N ALA A 224 16.59 -4.20 -16.48
CA ALA A 224 17.57 -4.66 -15.51
C ALA A 224 18.75 -5.45 -16.09
N ALA A 225 18.64 -5.99 -17.31
CA ALA A 225 19.77 -6.61 -18.01
C ALA A 225 20.86 -5.60 -18.42
N ARG A 226 20.51 -4.32 -18.59
CA ARG A 226 21.40 -3.25 -19.07
C ARG A 226 21.53 -2.09 -18.09
N ASP A 227 20.63 -2.00 -17.11
CA ASP A 227 20.58 -0.93 -16.12
C ASP A 227 20.60 -1.50 -14.70
N LYS A 228 21.66 -1.19 -13.95
CA LYS A 228 21.85 -1.64 -12.57
C LYS A 228 20.85 -1.03 -11.60
N GLU A 229 20.36 0.18 -11.88
CA GLU A 229 19.36 0.84 -11.04
C GLU A 229 17.99 0.16 -11.19
N ALA A 230 17.63 -0.23 -12.42
CA ALA A 230 16.43 -1.04 -12.65
C ALA A 230 16.52 -2.40 -11.94
N ALA A 231 17.68 -3.07 -11.98
CA ALA A 231 17.90 -4.33 -11.27
C ALA A 231 17.81 -4.16 -9.74
N ALA A 232 18.35 -3.05 -9.21
CA ALA A 232 18.26 -2.72 -7.79
C ALA A 232 16.82 -2.45 -7.36
N ALA A 233 16.05 -1.71 -8.17
CA ALA A 233 14.63 -1.43 -7.93
C ALA A 233 13.77 -2.70 -8.00
N LEU A 234 14.01 -3.57 -8.99
CA LEU A 234 13.33 -4.86 -9.11
C LEU A 234 13.51 -5.72 -7.84
N ALA A 235 14.67 -5.67 -7.22
CA ALA A 235 14.95 -6.36 -5.96
C ALA A 235 14.28 -5.76 -4.71
N GLN A 236 13.64 -4.58 -4.83
CA GLN A 236 12.84 -3.95 -3.77
C GLN A 236 11.34 -4.19 -3.95
N CYS A 237 10.91 -4.89 -5.01
CA CYS A 237 9.51 -5.25 -5.19
C CYS A 237 8.98 -6.08 -4.02
N THR A 238 7.66 -6.03 -3.80
CA THR A 238 7.02 -6.81 -2.74
C THR A 238 7.03 -8.30 -3.03
N PRO A 239 6.88 -9.17 -2.01
CA PRO A 239 6.75 -10.61 -2.21
C PRO A 239 5.62 -11.04 -3.14
N ALA A 240 4.50 -10.32 -3.18
CA ALA A 240 3.42 -10.62 -4.13
C ALA A 240 3.86 -10.40 -5.59
N ALA A 241 4.73 -9.42 -5.84
CA ALA A 241 5.27 -9.17 -7.17
C ALA A 241 6.21 -10.29 -7.66
N ALA A 242 6.88 -10.98 -6.73
CA ALA A 242 7.76 -12.10 -7.08
C ALA A 242 6.99 -13.24 -7.76
N GLU A 243 5.67 -13.36 -7.55
CA GLU A 243 4.83 -14.32 -8.29
C GLU A 243 4.83 -14.02 -9.81
N ASN A 244 4.88 -12.74 -10.20
CA ASN A 244 4.93 -12.34 -11.61
C ASN A 244 6.25 -12.74 -12.29
N LEU A 245 7.32 -12.95 -11.52
CA LEU A 245 8.62 -13.37 -12.04
C LEU A 245 8.75 -14.88 -12.22
N LEU A 246 7.80 -15.68 -11.72
CA LEU A 246 7.87 -17.14 -11.78
C LEU A 246 7.78 -17.70 -13.20
N GLU A 247 7.17 -16.94 -14.12
CA GLU A 247 7.08 -17.30 -15.56
C GLU A 247 8.44 -17.22 -16.27
N HIS A 248 9.38 -16.43 -15.74
CA HIS A 248 10.74 -16.31 -16.26
C HIS A 248 11.71 -17.34 -15.67
N LEU A 249 11.28 -18.11 -14.65
CA LEU A 249 12.11 -19.18 -14.08
C LEU A 249 12.11 -20.43 -14.97
N GLY A 250 13.28 -20.80 -15.48
CA GLY A 250 13.45 -21.91 -16.42
C GLY A 250 13.11 -21.56 -17.87
N GLY A 251 12.98 -20.27 -18.19
CA GLY A 251 12.78 -19.82 -19.57
C GLY A 251 14.03 -19.97 -20.45
N GLU A 252 13.84 -19.84 -21.76
CA GLU A 252 14.92 -19.95 -22.76
C GLU A 252 15.96 -18.82 -22.66
N ASP A 253 15.53 -17.62 -22.24
CA ASP A 253 16.45 -16.51 -22.00
C ASP A 253 17.17 -16.69 -20.67
N PHE A 254 18.41 -17.16 -20.76
CA PHE A 254 19.28 -17.42 -19.61
C PHE A 254 19.50 -16.17 -18.73
N ASN A 255 19.63 -14.98 -19.32
CA ASN A 255 19.89 -13.76 -18.55
C ASN A 255 18.64 -13.35 -17.78
N ARG A 256 17.46 -13.40 -18.40
CA ARG A 256 16.19 -13.17 -17.72
C ARG A 256 15.94 -14.20 -16.63
N HIS A 257 16.24 -15.47 -16.89
CA HIS A 257 16.11 -16.52 -15.91
C HIS A 257 16.95 -16.25 -14.65
N LEU A 258 18.25 -15.97 -14.82
CA LEU A 258 19.15 -15.69 -13.69
C LEU A 258 18.72 -14.45 -12.91
N LEU A 259 18.30 -13.39 -13.61
CA LEU A 259 17.85 -12.16 -12.98
C LEU A 259 16.55 -12.36 -12.20
N ALA A 260 15.57 -13.06 -12.78
CA ALA A 260 14.34 -13.43 -12.09
C ALA A 260 14.65 -14.30 -10.86
N TYR A 261 15.50 -15.32 -11.00
CA TYR A 261 15.93 -16.19 -9.90
C TYR A 261 16.55 -15.41 -8.73
N LYS A 262 17.54 -14.56 -9.01
CA LYS A 262 18.18 -13.71 -7.98
C LYS A 262 17.19 -12.77 -7.31
N THR A 263 16.29 -12.19 -8.09
CA THR A 263 15.28 -11.27 -7.57
C THR A 263 14.31 -11.99 -6.63
N VAL A 264 13.68 -13.07 -7.08
CA VAL A 264 12.66 -13.76 -6.27
C VAL A 264 13.26 -14.37 -5.02
N THR A 265 14.47 -14.93 -5.10
CA THR A 265 15.16 -15.49 -3.93
C THR A 265 15.52 -14.41 -2.92
N LYS A 266 15.94 -13.22 -3.36
CA LYS A 266 16.21 -12.07 -2.48
C LYS A 266 14.93 -11.51 -1.85
N VAL A 267 13.91 -11.22 -2.65
CA VAL A 267 12.62 -10.65 -2.20
C VAL A 267 11.93 -11.58 -1.21
N CYS A 268 11.90 -12.89 -1.51
CA CYS A 268 11.27 -13.89 -0.65
C CYS A 268 12.21 -14.48 0.42
N LYS A 269 13.45 -13.99 0.51
CA LYS A 269 14.48 -14.44 1.47
C LYS A 269 14.66 -15.96 1.48
N VAL A 270 14.71 -16.57 0.29
CA VAL A 270 14.90 -18.01 0.13
C VAL A 270 16.34 -18.38 0.52
N PRO A 271 16.55 -19.31 1.47
CA PRO A 271 17.89 -19.71 1.87
C PRO A 271 18.55 -20.64 0.83
N ASP A 272 19.87 -20.78 0.97
CA ASP A 272 20.71 -21.73 0.21
C ASP A 272 20.57 -21.62 -1.31
N THR A 273 20.56 -20.38 -1.80
CA THR A 273 20.46 -20.07 -3.23
C THR A 273 21.64 -20.65 -4.01
N LYS A 274 21.37 -21.21 -5.18
CA LYS A 274 22.39 -21.74 -6.08
C LYS A 274 23.15 -20.61 -6.78
N PRO A 275 24.49 -20.73 -6.91
CA PRO A 275 25.30 -19.73 -7.62
C PRO A 275 25.09 -19.83 -9.14
N ASP A 276 25.44 -18.78 -9.88
CA ASP A 276 25.24 -18.70 -11.35
C ASP A 276 25.77 -19.93 -12.11
N ARG A 277 26.97 -20.41 -11.77
CA ARG A 277 27.59 -21.63 -12.35
C ARG A 277 26.76 -22.91 -12.25
N PHE A 278 25.81 -22.98 -11.32
CA PHE A 278 24.91 -24.12 -11.20
C PHE A 278 24.01 -24.25 -12.44
N TRP A 279 23.58 -23.12 -12.98
CA TRP A 279 22.65 -23.04 -14.12
C TRP A 279 23.31 -23.38 -15.46
N GLU A 280 24.64 -23.32 -15.53
CA GLU A 280 25.44 -23.76 -16.69
C GLU A 280 25.64 -25.28 -16.73
N GLY A 281 25.36 -26.00 -15.64
CA GLY A 281 25.51 -27.45 -15.56
C GLY A 281 24.57 -28.22 -16.49
N LYS A 282 24.91 -29.46 -16.87
CA LYS A 282 24.07 -30.31 -17.76
C LYS A 282 22.93 -31.04 -17.05
N ASN A 283 22.82 -30.93 -15.71
CA ASN A 283 21.86 -31.72 -14.94
C ASN A 283 20.50 -30.99 -14.83
N GLU A 284 19.67 -31.15 -15.87
CA GLU A 284 18.35 -30.53 -15.96
C GLU A 284 17.39 -30.93 -14.83
N ARG A 285 17.56 -32.14 -14.27
CA ARG A 285 16.77 -32.61 -13.14
C ARG A 285 17.00 -31.72 -11.90
N LEU A 286 18.27 -31.45 -11.57
CA LEU A 286 18.60 -30.60 -10.42
C LEU A 286 18.13 -29.16 -10.61
N LYS A 287 18.22 -28.62 -11.84
CA LYS A 287 17.70 -27.29 -12.16
C LYS A 287 16.20 -27.20 -11.96
N THR A 288 15.47 -28.22 -12.43
CA THR A 288 14.01 -28.31 -12.28
C THR A 288 13.60 -28.42 -10.82
N GLU A 289 14.28 -29.26 -10.03
CA GLU A 289 14.06 -29.38 -8.59
C GLU A 289 14.27 -28.04 -7.87
N GLU A 290 15.34 -27.31 -8.20
CA GLU A 290 15.61 -25.99 -7.64
C GLU A 290 14.54 -24.94 -8.03
N ILE A 291 14.12 -24.92 -9.30
CA ILE A 291 13.04 -24.03 -9.77
C ILE A 291 11.74 -24.31 -9.02
N ASN A 292 11.38 -25.58 -8.84
CA ASN A 292 10.16 -25.97 -8.13
C ASN A 292 10.23 -25.59 -6.65
N ARG A 293 11.38 -25.79 -5.99
CA ARG A 293 11.61 -25.34 -4.61
C ARG A 293 11.41 -23.83 -4.45
N VAL A 294 11.99 -23.04 -5.36
CA VAL A 294 11.85 -21.57 -5.32
C VAL A 294 10.41 -21.15 -5.61
N ARG A 295 9.74 -21.75 -6.60
CA ARG A 295 8.32 -21.46 -6.91
C ARG A 295 7.43 -21.66 -5.69
N GLU A 296 7.61 -22.75 -4.97
CA GLU A 296 6.83 -23.03 -3.75
C GLU A 296 7.10 -22.00 -2.65
N ALA A 297 8.37 -21.70 -2.38
CA ALA A 297 8.75 -20.70 -1.37
C ALA A 297 8.20 -19.30 -1.71
N VAL A 298 8.20 -18.91 -2.98
CA VAL A 298 7.63 -17.64 -3.45
C VAL A 298 6.13 -17.61 -3.22
N ARG A 299 5.38 -18.64 -3.63
CA ARG A 299 3.92 -18.73 -3.43
C ARG A 299 3.53 -18.64 -1.96
N GLN A 300 4.22 -19.37 -1.09
CA GLN A 300 3.96 -19.32 0.36
C GLN A 300 4.24 -17.94 0.96
N THR A 301 5.31 -17.29 0.52
CA THR A 301 5.68 -15.96 1.00
C THR A 301 4.71 -14.89 0.49
N ALA A 302 4.32 -14.97 -0.78
CA ALA A 302 3.31 -14.11 -1.37
C ALA A 302 1.93 -14.28 -0.71
N ALA A 303 1.52 -15.51 -0.40
CA ALA A 303 0.27 -15.78 0.31
C ALA A 303 0.26 -15.12 1.70
N ARG A 304 1.32 -15.31 2.50
CA ARG A 304 1.46 -14.65 3.82
C ARG A 304 1.49 -13.12 3.71
N TRP A 305 2.13 -12.60 2.68
CA TRP A 305 2.15 -11.17 2.42
C TRP A 305 0.75 -10.65 2.08
N ARG A 306 -0.01 -11.34 1.22
CA ARG A 306 -1.38 -10.98 0.84
C ARG A 306 -2.34 -11.05 2.02
N GLU A 307 -2.22 -12.05 2.89
CA GLU A 307 -3.02 -12.14 4.12
C GLU A 307 -2.80 -10.92 5.03
N ARG A 308 -1.55 -10.46 5.13
CA ARG A 308 -1.20 -9.35 6.02
C ARG A 308 -1.45 -7.97 5.40
N TYR A 309 -1.20 -7.81 4.11
CA TYR A 309 -1.12 -6.52 3.43
C TYR A 309 -1.96 -6.40 2.15
N GLY A 310 -2.51 -7.50 1.65
CA GLY A 310 -3.25 -7.54 0.37
C GLY A 310 -4.44 -6.61 0.37
N ASP A 311 -5.15 -6.52 1.49
CA ASP A 311 -6.28 -5.59 1.64
C ASP A 311 -5.84 -4.11 1.52
N TYR A 312 -4.56 -3.79 1.72
CA TYR A 312 -4.09 -2.41 1.71
C TYR A 312 -3.61 -1.93 0.33
N ARG A 313 -3.55 -2.84 -0.65
CA ARG A 313 -2.96 -2.59 -1.96
C ARG A 313 -4.04 -2.50 -3.03
#